data_AF-A0A3G2BRZ7-F1
#
_entry.id   AF-A0A3G2BRZ7-F1
#
_cell.length_a   1.000
_cell.length_b   1.000
_cell.length_c   1.000
_cell.angle_alpha   90.00
_cell.angle_beta   90.00
_cell.angle_gamma   90.00
#
_symmetry.space_group_name_H-M   'P 1'
#
loop_
_entity.id
_entity.type
_entity.pdbx_description
1 polymer ?
#
loop_
_entity_poly.entity_id
_entity_poly.type
_entity_poly.pdbx_seq_one_letter_code
_entity_poly.pdbx_strand_id
1 'polypeptide(L)'
;MLNSLEEEEICSGKYREMSYLDQRTGKTYTNLNFWSKSLPVLNEFYTTFYDPCLNPFTSKSRMGKGGKVKIVPLDLSLLTPLALAHWVMQDGSRGTSKGLYLCTDSFNLDDVKRLSHYLDNKYDIKCSIHKSGALLRGQGGNYRIYILAKSVETVKFLILPFMHKTMTYKLGV
;
A
#
# COMPACT_ATOMS: atom_id res chain seq x y z
N MET A 1 10.47 -20.99 2.39
CA MET A 1 10.92 -20.89 0.99
C MET A 1 11.45 -19.51 0.62
N LEU A 2 10.80 -18.39 0.97
CA LEU A 2 11.34 -17.07 0.64
C LEU A 2 12.59 -16.68 1.46
N ASN A 3 12.67 -17.11 2.72
CA ASN A 3 13.79 -16.78 3.62
C ASN A 3 15.13 -17.47 3.26
N SER A 4 15.17 -18.26 2.19
CA SER A 4 16.38 -18.98 1.74
C SER A 4 16.95 -18.46 0.42
N LEU A 5 16.36 -17.41 -0.15
CA LEU A 5 16.84 -16.82 -1.40
C LEU A 5 17.66 -15.56 -1.11
N GLU A 6 18.84 -15.45 -1.70
CA GLU A 6 19.67 -14.24 -1.60
C GLU A 6 19.10 -13.11 -2.48
N GLU A 7 19.39 -11.84 -2.17
CA GLU A 7 18.85 -10.68 -2.90
C GLU A 7 19.18 -10.71 -4.41
N GLU A 8 20.36 -11.25 -4.75
CA GLU A 8 20.87 -11.43 -6.11
C GLU A 8 20.09 -12.51 -6.90
N GLU A 9 19.38 -13.39 -6.20
CA GLU A 9 18.52 -14.39 -6.80
C GLU A 9 17.19 -13.80 -7.25
N ILE A 10 16.66 -12.80 -6.51
CA ILE A 10 15.34 -12.19 -6.76
C ILE A 10 15.41 -11.03 -7.75
N CYS A 11 16.40 -10.15 -7.67
CA CYS A 11 16.51 -8.98 -8.56
C CYS A 11 17.56 -9.20 -9.66
N SER A 12 17.32 -8.66 -10.86
CA SER A 12 18.21 -8.89 -12.02
C SER A 12 19.39 -7.90 -12.11
N GLY A 13 19.53 -6.95 -11.18
CA GLY A 13 20.61 -5.97 -11.19
C GLY A 13 20.33 -4.73 -10.33
N LYS A 14 21.21 -3.71 -10.43
CA LYS A 14 21.06 -2.41 -9.78
C LYS A 14 19.80 -1.67 -10.24
N TYR A 15 19.32 -0.75 -9.42
CA TYR A 15 18.23 0.15 -9.79
C TYR A 15 18.60 0.99 -11.03
N ARG A 16 17.57 1.40 -11.79
CA ARG A 16 17.66 2.33 -12.90
C ARG A 16 17.14 3.68 -12.45
N GLU A 17 17.96 4.71 -12.62
CA GLU A 17 17.55 6.09 -12.45
C GLU A 17 16.92 6.61 -13.73
N MET A 18 15.78 7.29 -13.61
CA MET A 18 15.05 7.87 -14.74
C MET A 18 14.55 9.25 -14.36
N SER A 19 14.90 10.25 -15.16
CA SER A 19 14.45 11.62 -14.99
C SER A 19 13.46 12.01 -16.08
N TYR A 20 12.40 12.72 -15.73
CA TYR A 20 11.41 13.23 -16.68
C TYR A 20 10.95 14.65 -16.30
N LEU A 21 10.60 15.44 -17.31
CA LEU A 21 10.02 16.77 -17.14
C LEU A 21 8.50 16.66 -17.02
N ASP A 22 7.94 17.08 -15.89
CA ASP A 22 6.50 17.30 -15.77
C ASP A 22 6.14 18.60 -16.50
N GLN A 23 5.51 18.46 -17.67
CA GLN A 23 5.10 19.58 -18.52
C GLN A 23 4.11 20.53 -17.84
N ARG A 24 3.36 20.04 -16.84
CA ARG A 24 2.30 20.80 -16.18
C ARG A 24 2.85 21.77 -15.14
N THR A 25 3.99 21.41 -14.52
CA THR A 25 4.64 22.22 -13.49
C THR A 25 6.00 22.77 -13.92
N GLY A 26 6.54 22.31 -15.06
CA GLY A 26 7.88 22.64 -15.53
C GLY A 26 9.00 22.06 -14.65
N LYS A 27 8.70 21.08 -13.80
CA LYS A 27 9.67 20.51 -12.85
C LYS A 27 10.21 19.19 -13.37
N THR A 28 11.51 18.97 -13.22
CA THR A 28 12.12 17.66 -13.49
C THR A 28 12.04 16.81 -12.23
N TYR A 29 11.57 15.58 -12.38
CA TYR A 29 11.50 14.58 -11.34
C TYR A 29 12.43 13.42 -11.69
N THR A 30 13.06 12.84 -10.67
CA THR A 30 13.95 11.69 -10.80
C THR A 30 13.40 10.53 -9.98
N ASN A 31 13.24 9.38 -10.63
CA ASN A 31 12.72 8.16 -10.03
C ASN A 31 13.79 7.06 -10.08
N LEU A 32 13.82 6.24 -9.03
CA LEU A 32 14.60 5.00 -8.99
C LEU A 32 13.67 3.81 -9.21
N ASN A 33 13.99 2.96 -10.18
CA ASN A 33 13.16 1.82 -10.56
C ASN A 33 13.99 0.54 -10.55
N PHE A 34 13.41 -0.56 -10.08
CA PHE A 34 13.98 -1.89 -10.22
C PHE A 34 12.86 -2.91 -10.37
N TRP A 35 13.22 -4.11 -10.81
CA TRP A 35 12.28 -5.20 -11.02
C TRP A 35 12.88 -6.51 -10.52
N SER A 36 12.03 -7.35 -9.93
CA SER A 36 12.39 -8.74 -9.67
C SER A 36 12.38 -9.54 -10.98
N LYS A 37 13.08 -10.67 -10.97
CA LYS A 37 12.91 -11.75 -11.96
C LYS A 37 11.49 -12.31 -11.84
N SER A 38 10.97 -12.89 -12.93
CA SER A 38 9.68 -13.60 -12.92
C SER A 38 9.87 -15.00 -12.33
N LEU A 39 9.86 -15.09 -11.00
CA LEU A 39 10.12 -16.34 -10.27
C LEU A 39 8.82 -17.00 -9.80
N PRO A 40 8.67 -18.33 -9.94
CA PRO A 40 7.48 -19.05 -9.47
C PRO A 40 7.17 -18.85 -7.98
N VAL A 41 8.20 -18.63 -7.15
CA VAL A 41 8.04 -18.37 -5.72
C VAL A 41 7.22 -17.10 -5.42
N LEU A 42 7.15 -16.15 -6.36
CA LEU A 42 6.37 -14.92 -6.23
C LEU A 42 4.91 -15.08 -6.68
N ASN A 43 4.53 -16.22 -7.26
CA ASN A 43 3.17 -16.47 -7.72
C ASN A 43 2.16 -16.53 -6.58
N GLU A 44 2.59 -16.88 -5.36
CA GLU A 44 1.74 -16.85 -4.17
C GLU A 44 1.16 -15.46 -3.94
N PHE A 45 1.98 -14.40 -4.02
CA PHE A 45 1.50 -13.02 -3.90
C PHE A 45 0.56 -12.65 -5.05
N TYR A 46 0.87 -13.08 -6.26
CA TYR A 46 0.02 -12.80 -7.39
C TYR A 46 -1.38 -13.43 -7.22
N THR A 47 -1.45 -14.70 -6.88
CA THR A 47 -2.71 -15.43 -6.69
C THR A 47 -3.51 -14.94 -5.48
N THR A 48 -2.82 -14.44 -4.44
CA THR A 48 -3.46 -13.88 -3.25
C THR A 48 -4.08 -12.50 -3.50
N PHE A 49 -3.42 -11.64 -4.27
CA PHE A 49 -3.79 -10.22 -4.41
C PHE A 49 -4.43 -9.86 -5.76
N TYR A 50 -4.55 -10.80 -6.70
CA TYR A 50 -5.18 -10.59 -7.99
C TYR A 50 -6.22 -11.66 -8.30
N ASP A 51 -7.44 -11.23 -8.58
CA ASP A 51 -8.52 -12.13 -8.97
C ASP A 51 -8.48 -12.33 -10.50
N PRO A 52 -8.28 -13.57 -10.99
CA PRO A 52 -8.27 -13.87 -12.41
C PRO A 52 -9.66 -13.81 -13.07
N CYS A 53 -10.74 -13.88 -12.28
CA CYS A 53 -12.11 -13.91 -12.75
C CYS A 53 -12.74 -12.52 -12.87
N LEU A 54 -12.16 -11.49 -12.23
CA LEU A 54 -12.69 -10.13 -12.30
C LEU A 54 -12.28 -9.42 -13.59
N ASN A 55 -13.30 -8.99 -14.35
CA ASN A 55 -13.11 -8.16 -15.52
C ASN A 55 -12.92 -6.69 -15.08
N PRO A 56 -11.80 -6.05 -15.46
CA PRO A 56 -11.48 -4.69 -15.04
C PRO A 56 -12.38 -3.60 -15.64
N PHE A 57 -13.10 -3.88 -16.72
CA PHE A 57 -14.10 -2.97 -17.28
C PHE A 57 -15.40 -2.95 -16.48
N THR A 58 -15.65 -3.99 -15.66
CA THR A 58 -16.86 -4.11 -14.83
C THR A 58 -16.59 -3.93 -13.34
N SER A 59 -15.35 -4.15 -12.90
CA SER A 59 -14.98 -4.07 -11.50
C SER A 59 -14.67 -2.63 -11.10
N LYS A 60 -15.24 -2.16 -9.99
CA LYS A 60 -14.97 -0.81 -9.44
C LYS A 60 -13.57 -0.66 -8.83
N SER A 61 -12.75 -1.72 -8.84
CA SER A 61 -11.37 -1.70 -8.37
C SER A 61 -10.41 -1.28 -9.49
N ARG A 62 -9.27 -0.67 -9.12
CA ARG A 62 -8.30 -0.19 -10.10
C ARG A 62 -7.62 -1.35 -10.83
N MET A 63 -7.46 -1.17 -12.14
CA MET A 63 -6.69 -2.03 -13.03
C MET A 63 -5.26 -2.21 -12.52
N GLY A 64 -4.83 -3.46 -12.37
CA GLY A 64 -3.46 -3.87 -12.11
C GLY A 64 -2.67 -4.13 -13.39
N LYS A 65 -1.41 -4.55 -13.23
CA LYS A 65 -0.52 -4.86 -14.35
C LYS A 65 -1.08 -6.05 -15.16
N GLY A 66 -1.23 -5.86 -16.48
CA GLY A 66 -1.67 -6.92 -17.39
C GLY A 66 -3.19 -7.13 -17.47
N GLY A 67 -4.01 -6.16 -17.10
CA GLY A 67 -5.46 -6.26 -17.27
C GLY A 67 -6.21 -6.91 -16.09
N LYS A 68 -5.51 -7.25 -15.00
CA LYS A 68 -6.12 -7.94 -13.85
C LYS A 68 -6.47 -7.00 -12.73
N VAL A 69 -7.53 -7.32 -11.99
CA VAL A 69 -8.00 -6.48 -10.88
C VAL A 69 -7.24 -6.84 -9.60
N LYS A 70 -6.63 -5.84 -8.96
CA LYS A 70 -6.04 -6.02 -7.63
C LYS A 70 -7.17 -6.06 -6.59
N ILE A 71 -7.08 -6.98 -5.65
CA ILE A 71 -8.07 -7.16 -4.57
C ILE A 71 -7.40 -7.09 -3.20
N VAL A 72 -8.20 -6.81 -2.17
CA VAL A 72 -7.83 -7.09 -0.79
C VAL A 72 -8.28 -8.53 -0.49
N PRO A 73 -7.38 -9.45 -0.11
CA PRO A 73 -7.76 -10.83 0.21
C PRO A 73 -8.73 -10.89 1.39
N LEU A 74 -9.47 -12.01 1.49
CA LEU A 74 -10.34 -12.27 2.64
C LEU A 74 -9.54 -12.60 3.89
N ASP A 75 -8.49 -13.43 3.73
CA ASP A 75 -7.50 -13.64 4.78
C ASP A 75 -6.50 -12.48 4.79
N LEU A 76 -6.42 -11.80 5.93
CA LEU A 76 -5.52 -10.67 6.17
C LEU A 76 -4.31 -11.05 7.03
N SER A 77 -4.07 -12.35 7.25
CA SER A 77 -2.96 -12.88 8.06
C SER A 77 -1.58 -12.38 7.61
N LEU A 78 -1.41 -12.11 6.30
CA LEU A 78 -0.18 -11.54 5.74
C LEU A 78 0.10 -10.09 6.16
N LEU A 79 -0.89 -9.38 6.71
CA LEU A 79 -0.73 -8.02 7.23
C LEU A 79 -0.08 -8.06 8.64
N THR A 80 1.17 -8.51 8.69
CA THR A 80 2.04 -8.51 9.88
C THR A 80 2.54 -7.09 10.22
N PRO A 81 3.20 -6.86 11.38
CA PRO A 81 3.85 -5.58 11.67
C PRO A 81 4.85 -5.13 10.60
N LEU A 82 5.63 -6.06 10.04
CA LEU A 82 6.54 -5.80 8.92
C LEU A 82 5.77 -5.36 7.66
N ALA A 83 4.69 -6.05 7.32
CA ALA A 83 3.85 -5.67 6.18
C ALA A 83 3.20 -4.29 6.37
N LEU A 84 2.73 -4.00 7.60
CA LEU A 84 2.19 -2.68 7.95
C LEU A 84 3.27 -1.59 7.87
N ALA A 85 4.52 -1.88 8.27
CA ALA A 85 5.64 -0.97 8.12
C ALA A 85 5.88 -0.60 6.64
N HIS A 86 5.96 -1.59 5.76
CA HIS A 86 6.08 -1.36 4.32
C HIS A 86 4.89 -0.60 3.75
N TRP A 87 3.68 -0.90 4.20
CA TRP A 87 2.48 -0.20 3.77
C TRP A 87 2.49 1.28 4.17
N VAL A 88 2.89 1.60 5.42
CA VAL A 88 3.06 2.99 5.87
C VAL A 88 4.19 3.69 5.11
N MET A 89 5.32 3.02 4.87
CA MET A 89 6.42 3.60 4.08
C MET A 89 5.95 3.97 2.66
N GLN A 90 5.15 3.11 2.02
CA GLN A 90 4.67 3.34 0.67
C GLN A 90 3.52 4.36 0.64
N ASP A 91 2.38 4.01 1.25
CA ASP A 91 1.10 4.72 1.11
C ASP A 91 0.66 5.44 2.38
N GLY A 92 1.54 5.55 3.38
CA GLY A 92 1.31 6.34 4.59
C GLY A 92 1.52 7.83 4.38
N SER A 93 0.69 8.66 5.01
CA SER A 93 0.84 10.12 5.01
C SER A 93 0.37 10.74 6.32
N ARG A 94 1.01 11.83 6.76
CA ARG A 94 0.61 12.55 7.97
C ARG A 94 -0.77 13.17 7.78
N GLY A 95 -1.67 12.90 8.72
CA GLY A 95 -2.98 13.55 8.77
C GLY A 95 -2.90 14.95 9.37
N THR A 96 -3.87 15.80 9.02
CA THR A 96 -3.99 17.18 9.50
C THR A 96 -4.16 17.28 11.01
N SER A 97 -4.80 16.29 11.64
CA SER A 97 -5.08 16.28 13.08
C SER A 97 -4.19 15.31 13.87
N LYS A 98 -2.89 15.28 13.55
CA LYS A 98 -1.88 14.38 14.19
C LYS A 98 -2.13 12.87 14.02
N GLY A 99 -3.09 12.50 13.18
CA GLY A 99 -3.32 11.10 12.81
C GLY A 99 -2.44 10.67 11.64
N LEU A 100 -2.65 9.44 11.17
CA LEU A 100 -1.92 8.87 10.04
C LEU A 100 -2.93 8.36 9.00
N TYR A 101 -2.76 8.76 7.75
CA TYR A 101 -3.53 8.20 6.64
C TYR A 101 -2.82 6.99 6.05
N LEU A 102 -3.60 5.97 5.70
CA LEU A 102 -3.25 4.96 4.71
C LEU A 102 -4.06 5.25 3.44
N CYS A 103 -3.37 5.55 2.34
CA CYS A 103 -3.99 5.92 1.06
C CYS A 103 -4.53 4.69 0.32
N THR A 104 -5.73 4.24 0.69
CA THR A 104 -6.44 3.09 0.08
C THR A 104 -7.31 3.46 -1.11
N ASP A 105 -6.97 4.53 -1.84
CA ASP A 105 -7.79 5.11 -2.91
C ASP A 105 -8.04 4.15 -4.10
N SER A 106 -7.34 3.01 -4.14
CA SER A 106 -7.47 1.96 -5.15
C SER A 106 -8.49 0.88 -4.82
N PHE A 107 -9.02 0.85 -3.59
CA PHE A 107 -9.91 -0.19 -3.10
C PHE A 107 -11.33 0.33 -2.86
N ASN A 108 -12.31 -0.58 -2.92
CA ASN A 108 -13.70 -0.24 -2.62
C ASN A 108 -13.93 -0.07 -1.11
N LEU A 109 -15.09 0.48 -0.73
CA LEU A 109 -15.41 0.76 0.67
C LEU A 109 -15.41 -0.49 1.55
N ASP A 110 -15.88 -1.62 1.05
CA ASP A 110 -16.00 -2.84 1.86
C ASP A 110 -14.64 -3.45 2.15
N ASP A 111 -13.72 -3.43 1.19
CA ASP A 111 -12.32 -3.77 1.38
C ASP A 111 -11.67 -2.85 2.43
N VAL A 112 -11.89 -1.54 2.33
CA VAL A 112 -11.33 -0.55 3.28
C VAL A 112 -11.91 -0.74 4.69
N LYS A 113 -13.19 -1.09 4.81
CA LYS A 113 -13.81 -1.45 6.09
C LYS A 113 -13.19 -2.70 6.69
N ARG A 114 -13.00 -3.78 5.90
CA ARG A 114 -12.34 -5.00 6.40
C ARG A 114 -10.93 -4.72 6.90
N LEU A 115 -10.14 -3.96 6.15
CA LEU A 115 -8.81 -3.54 6.57
C LEU A 115 -8.85 -2.73 7.88
N SER A 116 -9.75 -1.75 7.98
CA SER A 116 -9.93 -0.94 9.19
C SER A 116 -10.31 -1.80 10.40
N HIS A 117 -11.24 -2.75 10.25
CA HIS A 117 -11.63 -3.66 11.32
C HIS A 117 -10.51 -4.61 11.72
N TYR A 118 -9.72 -5.10 10.76
CA TYR A 118 -8.58 -5.96 11.06
C TYR A 118 -7.51 -5.21 11.86
N LEU A 119 -7.17 -3.98 11.47
CA LEU A 119 -6.22 -3.15 12.21
C LEU A 119 -6.65 -2.91 13.65
N ASP A 120 -7.95 -2.67 13.86
CA ASP A 120 -8.52 -2.51 15.19
C ASP A 120 -8.42 -3.82 16.00
N ASN A 121 -9.01 -4.90 15.50
CA ASN A 121 -9.12 -6.16 16.23
C ASN A 121 -7.75 -6.83 16.49
N LYS A 122 -6.81 -6.72 15.54
CA LYS A 122 -5.52 -7.41 15.62
C LYS A 122 -4.47 -6.63 16.40
N TYR A 123 -4.50 -5.30 16.30
CA TYR A 123 -3.41 -4.44 16.76
C TYR A 123 -3.87 -3.29 17.67
N ASP A 124 -5.16 -3.21 18.00
CA ASP A 124 -5.78 -2.09 18.74
C ASP A 124 -5.56 -0.71 18.08
N ILE A 125 -5.44 -0.70 16.75
CA ILE A 125 -5.26 0.53 15.97
C ILE A 125 -6.64 1.08 15.59
N LYS A 126 -7.12 2.07 16.34
CA LYS A 126 -8.41 2.71 16.07
C LYS A 126 -8.33 3.56 14.81
N CYS A 127 -9.27 3.31 13.91
CA CYS A 127 -9.33 3.93 12.59
C CYS A 127 -10.72 4.53 12.31
N SER A 128 -10.77 5.42 11.32
CA SER A 128 -12.00 5.89 10.67
C SER A 128 -11.79 5.93 9.16
N ILE A 129 -12.87 5.98 8.39
CA ILE A 129 -12.79 5.97 6.92
C ILE A 129 -13.15 7.35 6.39
N HIS A 130 -12.22 7.97 5.66
CA HIS A 130 -12.39 9.28 5.05
C HIS A 130 -12.54 9.15 3.54
N LYS A 131 -13.32 10.04 2.93
CA LYS A 131 -13.40 10.17 1.47
C LYS A 131 -12.30 11.12 0.98
N SER A 132 -11.66 10.74 -0.12
CA SER A 132 -10.54 11.44 -0.75
C SER A 132 -10.98 12.02 -2.09
N GLY A 133 -11.25 13.33 -2.12
CA GLY A 133 -11.56 14.08 -3.33
C GLY A 133 -12.95 13.84 -3.95
N ALA A 134 -13.22 14.57 -5.04
CA ALA A 134 -14.44 14.45 -5.82
C ALA A 134 -14.45 13.17 -6.67
N LEU A 135 -15.64 12.61 -6.90
CA LEU A 135 -15.86 11.46 -7.76
C LEU A 135 -15.24 11.70 -9.13
N LEU A 136 -14.29 10.87 -9.54
CA LEU A 136 -14.01 10.71 -10.97
C LEU A 136 -15.26 10.05 -11.57
N ARG A 137 -15.86 10.68 -12.60
CA ARG A 137 -17.09 10.18 -13.23
C ARG A 137 -16.94 8.69 -13.58
N GLY A 138 -17.82 7.85 -13.04
CA GLY A 138 -17.82 6.40 -13.28
C GLY A 138 -17.00 5.55 -12.30
N GLN A 139 -16.32 6.15 -11.31
CA GLN A 139 -15.54 5.41 -10.31
C GLN A 139 -16.18 5.45 -8.92
N GLY A 140 -16.18 4.31 -8.22
CA GLY A 140 -16.52 4.24 -6.79
C GLY A 140 -15.56 5.12 -5.98
N GLY A 141 -16.07 5.82 -4.96
CA GLY A 141 -15.32 6.86 -4.26
C GLY A 141 -13.94 6.41 -3.76
N ASN A 142 -12.98 7.34 -3.72
CA ASN A 142 -11.67 7.07 -3.12
C ASN A 142 -11.80 7.09 -1.60
N TYR A 143 -11.56 5.97 -0.94
CA TYR A 143 -11.62 5.86 0.52
C TYR A 143 -10.21 5.71 1.09
N ARG A 144 -9.96 6.38 2.22
CA ARG A 144 -8.70 6.30 2.97
C ARG A 144 -8.97 5.87 4.40
N ILE A 145 -8.07 5.07 4.94
CA ILE A 145 -8.07 4.76 6.38
C ILE A 145 -7.35 5.90 7.09
N TYR A 146 -8.03 6.53 8.04
CA TYR A 146 -7.45 7.50 8.96
C TYR A 146 -7.27 6.86 10.33
N ILE A 147 -6.03 6.55 10.67
CA ILE A 147 -5.62 6.12 12.00
C ILE A 147 -5.72 7.32 12.94
N LEU A 148 -6.52 7.16 13.99
CA LEU A 148 -6.77 8.22 14.95
C LEU A 148 -5.48 8.60 15.68
N ALA A 149 -5.32 9.88 16.01
CA ALA A 149 -4.13 10.39 16.71
C ALA A 149 -3.78 9.57 17.98
N LYS A 150 -4.81 9.11 18.71
CA LYS A 150 -4.64 8.28 19.92
C LYS A 150 -4.00 6.91 19.66
N SER A 151 -4.07 6.39 18.44
CA SER A 151 -3.48 5.09 18.06
C SER A 151 -2.16 5.25 17.30
N VAL A 152 -1.72 6.47 17.00
CA VAL A 152 -0.44 6.69 16.29
C VAL A 152 0.75 6.20 17.10
N GLU A 153 0.71 6.33 18.43
CA GLU A 153 1.80 5.83 19.28
C GLU A 153 1.86 4.29 19.28
N THR A 154 0.70 3.62 19.31
CA THR A 154 0.60 2.17 19.11
C THR A 154 1.20 1.75 17.77
N VAL A 155 0.90 2.48 16.69
CA VAL A 155 1.49 2.22 15.37
C VAL A 155 3.00 2.36 15.42
N LYS A 156 3.54 3.46 15.95
CA LYS A 156 5.00 3.67 16.04
C LYS A 156 5.67 2.52 16.78
N PHE A 157 5.19 2.18 17.96
CA PHE A 157 5.75 1.07 18.73
C PHE A 157 5.76 -0.24 17.93
N LEU A 158 4.67 -0.51 17.21
CA LEU A 158 4.50 -1.74 16.45
C LEU A 158 5.42 -1.82 15.22
N ILE A 159 5.60 -0.73 14.47
CA ILE A 159 6.22 -0.78 13.14
C ILE A 159 7.59 -0.13 13.04
N LEU A 160 7.95 0.77 13.95
CA LEU A 160 9.22 1.51 13.89
C LEU A 160 10.46 0.60 13.80
N PRO A 161 10.52 -0.56 14.48
CA PRO A 161 11.64 -1.51 14.32
C PRO A 161 11.84 -2.05 12.90
N PHE A 162 10.81 -1.99 12.06
CA PHE A 162 10.81 -2.50 10.68
C PHE A 162 10.90 -1.40 9.62
N MET A 163 10.94 -0.13 10.02
CA MET A 163 11.00 1.00 9.09
C MET A 163 12.45 1.37 8.78
N HIS A 164 12.70 1.74 7.52
CA HIS A 164 13.97 2.35 7.15
C HIS A 164 14.08 3.78 7.72
N LYS A 165 15.24 4.15 8.26
CA LYS A 165 15.48 5.44 8.92
C LYS A 165 15.11 6.67 8.08
N THR A 166 15.24 6.58 6.75
CA THR A 166 14.89 7.70 5.83
C THR A 166 13.39 7.87 5.62
N MET A 167 12.57 6.97 6.17
CA MET A 167 11.12 6.97 6.02
C MET A 167 10.37 7.18 7.36
N THR A 168 11.08 7.28 8.49
CA THR A 168 10.45 7.48 9.81
C THR A 168 9.76 8.84 9.94
N TYR A 169 10.14 9.82 9.11
CA TYR A 169 9.48 11.13 9.03
C TYR A 169 7.98 11.01 8.75
N LYS A 170 7.52 9.92 8.11
CA LYS A 170 6.09 9.64 7.90
C LYS A 170 5.31 9.47 9.20
N LEU A 171 5.98 9.03 10.27
CA LEU A 171 5.44 8.94 11.63
C LEU A 171 5.71 10.20 12.48
N GLY A 172 6.44 11.18 11.93
CA GLY A 172 6.88 12.36 12.68
C GLY A 172 7.96 12.06 13.71
N VAL A 173 8.82 11.09 13.40
CA VAL A 173 10.01 10.73 14.17
C VAL A 173 11.24 11.10 13.36
#